data_AF-A0A5P2H348-F1
#
_entry.id   AF-A0A5P2H348-F1
#
_cell.length_a   1.000
_cell.length_b   1.000
_cell.length_c   1.000
_cell.angle_alpha   90.00
_cell.angle_beta   90.00
_cell.angle_gamma   90.00
#
_symmetry.space_group_name_H-M   'P 1'
#
loop_
_entity.id
_entity.type
_entity.pdbx_description
1 polymer ?
#
loop_
_entity_poly.entity_id
_entity_poly.type
_entity_poly.pdbx_seq_one_letter_code
_entity_poly.pdbx_strand_id
1 'polypeptide(L)'
;MATHASNAVRKPPDEASAPSPHMSSVEDIVQSFEEADAQPVDISGHGVEDWFTVGLFWIMTVLVFLQFFTRYVMNDSLSWTEELATYCLIGVVFIGSSMCMHRCRHIQVDLLYRYLPHGAARVLSTLVDIVRSAFFAYAAWLVWRYIGIVGEEPMTTIEWNKSHVYWFALAGFILMFARSCQVSWENWRRGYSILERPQAFEAIDD
;
A
#
# COMPACT_ATOMS: atom_id res chain seq x y z
N MET A 1 -6.36 -27.28 -82.65
CA MET A 1 -7.01 -28.32 -81.83
C MET A 1 -6.66 -28.03 -80.39
N ALA A 2 -7.68 -27.93 -79.52
CA ALA A 2 -7.66 -27.69 -78.07
C ALA A 2 -7.37 -26.26 -77.54
N THR A 3 -8.46 -25.51 -77.45
CA THR A 3 -8.89 -24.60 -76.37
C THR A 3 -8.36 -24.95 -74.97
N HIS A 4 -7.89 -23.95 -74.21
CA HIS A 4 -7.92 -23.97 -72.75
C HIS A 4 -8.23 -22.56 -72.23
N ALA A 5 -9.47 -22.37 -71.80
CA ALA A 5 -9.89 -21.25 -70.96
C ALA A 5 -9.36 -21.51 -69.54
N SER A 6 -8.66 -20.54 -68.95
CA SER A 6 -8.29 -20.56 -67.53
C SER A 6 -8.96 -19.40 -66.81
N ASN A 7 -9.67 -19.78 -65.75
CA ASN A 7 -10.67 -19.04 -65.00
C ASN A 7 -10.05 -17.87 -64.22
N ALA A 8 -10.65 -16.68 -64.33
CA ALA A 8 -10.34 -15.56 -63.44
C ALA A 8 -10.81 -15.92 -62.02
N VAL A 9 -9.86 -16.22 -61.14
CA VAL A 9 -10.12 -16.42 -59.71
C VAL A 9 -10.59 -15.09 -59.13
N ARG A 10 -11.89 -14.99 -58.80
CA ARG A 10 -12.45 -13.88 -58.04
C ARG A 10 -11.74 -13.80 -56.68
N LYS A 11 -11.11 -12.65 -56.41
CA LYS A 11 -10.67 -12.27 -55.07
C LYS A 11 -11.93 -12.21 -54.16
N PRO A 12 -11.98 -12.92 -53.01
CA PRO A 12 -13.09 -12.78 -52.09
C PRO A 12 -13.15 -11.34 -51.56
N PRO A 13 -14.37 -10.79 -51.37
CA PRO A 13 -14.55 -9.44 -50.85
C PRO A 13 -14.04 -9.40 -49.41
N ASP A 14 -13.24 -8.36 -49.13
CA ASP A 14 -12.75 -7.92 -47.84
C ASP A 14 -13.41 -8.65 -46.66
N GLU A 15 -12.75 -9.74 -46.26
CA GLU A 15 -12.99 -10.36 -44.99
C GLU A 15 -12.65 -9.28 -43.97
N ALA A 16 -13.72 -8.67 -43.42
CA ALA A 16 -13.67 -7.81 -42.26
C ALA A 16 -12.90 -8.58 -41.19
N SER A 17 -11.58 -8.35 -41.15
CA SER A 17 -10.68 -8.99 -40.21
C SER A 17 -11.07 -8.47 -38.85
N ALA A 18 -11.80 -9.32 -38.13
CA ALA A 18 -12.18 -9.19 -36.74
C ALA A 18 -11.04 -8.59 -35.90
N PRO A 19 -11.35 -7.84 -34.83
CA PRO A 19 -10.34 -7.28 -33.96
C PRO A 19 -9.45 -8.42 -33.44
N SER A 20 -8.18 -8.40 -33.84
CA SER A 20 -7.18 -9.35 -33.39
C SER A 20 -7.01 -9.23 -31.87
N PRO A 21 -6.80 -10.34 -31.15
CA PRO A 21 -6.72 -10.32 -29.69
C PRO A 21 -5.58 -9.40 -29.25
N HIS A 22 -5.88 -8.47 -28.34
CA HIS A 22 -4.92 -7.53 -27.75
C HIS A 22 -3.63 -8.24 -27.32
N MET A 23 -2.62 -8.20 -28.19
CA MET A 23 -1.25 -8.51 -27.85
C MET A 23 -0.60 -7.15 -27.70
N SER A 24 -0.28 -6.76 -26.46
CA SER A 24 0.40 -5.52 -26.10
C SER A 24 1.55 -5.24 -27.08
N SER A 25 1.31 -4.37 -28.06
CA SER A 25 2.33 -4.05 -29.06
C SER A 25 3.47 -3.31 -28.37
N VAL A 26 4.67 -3.35 -28.94
CA VAL A 26 5.80 -2.58 -28.40
C VAL A 26 5.43 -1.10 -28.29
N GLU A 27 4.59 -0.58 -29.21
CA GLU A 27 4.01 0.76 -29.09
C GLU A 27 3.13 0.96 -27.85
N ASP A 28 2.26 0.00 -27.48
CA ASP A 28 1.41 0.11 -26.28
C ASP A 28 2.26 0.14 -25.00
N ILE A 29 3.36 -0.63 -24.98
CA ILE A 29 4.31 -0.65 -23.87
C ILE A 29 5.06 0.70 -23.78
N VAL A 30 5.55 1.22 -24.91
CA VAL A 30 6.24 2.51 -24.96
C VAL A 30 5.30 3.65 -24.56
N GLN A 31 4.05 3.63 -25.02
CA GLN A 31 3.05 4.63 -24.65
C GLN A 31 2.69 4.55 -23.16
N SER A 32 2.61 3.34 -22.58
CA SER A 32 2.40 3.20 -21.13
C SER A 32 3.57 3.73 -20.29
N PHE A 33 4.80 3.69 -20.81
CA PHE A 33 5.97 4.29 -20.15
C PHE A 33 5.98 5.81 -20.31
N GLU A 34 5.64 6.35 -21.48
CA GLU A 34 5.48 7.80 -21.67
C GLU A 34 4.35 8.38 -20.80
N GLU A 35 3.25 7.65 -20.63
CA GLU A 35 2.14 8.03 -19.75
C GLU A 35 2.51 7.94 -18.26
N ALA A 36 3.35 6.97 -17.87
CA ALA A 36 3.90 6.88 -16.52
C ALA A 36 4.94 7.95 -16.20
N ASP A 37 5.78 8.33 -17.17
CA ASP A 37 6.75 9.42 -17.04
C ASP A 37 6.09 10.81 -17.07
N ALA A 38 4.92 10.92 -17.70
CA ALA A 38 4.11 12.14 -17.75
C ALA A 38 3.28 12.39 -16.48
N GLN A 39 3.18 11.41 -15.56
CA GLN A 39 2.57 11.62 -14.25
C GLN A 39 3.48 12.56 -13.43
N PRO A 40 3.06 13.81 -13.16
CA PRO A 40 3.87 14.72 -12.37
C PRO A 40 4.08 14.08 -11.00
N VAL A 41 5.33 13.89 -10.59
CA VAL A 41 5.67 13.43 -9.24
C VAL A 41 5.28 14.56 -8.28
N ASP A 42 4.03 14.56 -7.86
CA ASP A 42 3.51 15.53 -6.90
C ASP A 42 3.97 15.15 -5.49
N ILE A 43 5.15 15.65 -5.14
CA ILE A 43 5.73 15.50 -3.81
C ILE A 43 4.93 16.32 -2.76
N SER A 44 4.02 17.21 -3.18
CA SER A 44 3.37 18.20 -2.32
C SER A 44 2.26 17.62 -1.41
N GLY A 45 1.80 16.40 -1.66
CA GLY A 45 0.77 15.73 -0.85
C GLY A 45 1.30 14.87 0.31
N HIS A 46 2.62 14.73 0.46
CA HIS A 46 3.22 13.84 1.45
C HIS A 46 3.41 14.52 2.81
N GLY A 47 2.87 13.89 3.86
CA GLY A 47 2.97 14.41 5.22
C GLY A 47 4.40 14.35 5.77
N VAL A 48 4.66 15.06 6.86
CA VAL A 48 5.94 15.00 7.60
C VAL A 48 6.27 13.55 8.05
N GLU A 49 5.23 12.75 8.31
CA GLU A 49 5.33 11.34 8.68
C GLU A 49 5.91 10.45 7.56
N ASP A 50 5.63 10.81 6.30
CA ASP A 50 6.08 10.05 5.12
C ASP A 50 7.58 10.20 4.94
N TRP A 51 8.06 11.44 4.98
CA TRP A 51 9.49 11.77 4.95
C TRP A 51 10.25 11.16 6.13
N PHE A 52 9.66 11.18 7.32
CA PHE A 52 10.26 10.55 8.49
C PHE A 52 10.45 9.04 8.29
N THR A 53 9.47 8.35 7.73
CA THR A 53 9.54 6.91 7.48
C THR A 53 10.55 6.56 6.40
N VAL A 54 10.62 7.36 5.33
CA VAL A 54 11.63 7.20 4.28
C VAL A 54 13.04 7.38 4.87
N GLY A 55 13.24 8.39 5.72
CA GLY A 55 14.51 8.57 6.43
C GLY A 55 14.86 7.39 7.32
N LEU A 56 13.90 6.89 8.11
CA LEU A 56 14.08 5.73 8.98
C LEU A 56 14.39 4.45 8.19
N PHE A 57 13.75 4.27 7.03
CA PHE A 57 14.02 3.17 6.11
C PHE A 57 15.45 3.20 5.59
N TRP A 58 15.94 4.35 5.13
CA TRP A 58 17.31 4.47 4.65
C TRP A 58 18.35 4.22 5.76
N ILE A 59 18.09 4.69 6.98
CA ILE A 59 18.94 4.40 8.14
C ILE A 59 19.00 2.89 8.38
N MET A 60 17.86 2.21 8.40
CA MET A 60 17.78 0.75 8.53
C MET A 60 18.59 0.05 7.43
N THR A 61 18.44 0.47 6.17
CA THR A 61 19.17 -0.10 5.03
C THR A 61 20.68 0.02 5.20
N VAL A 62 21.17 1.19 5.64
CA VAL A 62 22.61 1.40 5.89
C VAL A 62 23.10 0.52 7.04
N LEU A 63 22.32 0.36 8.11
CA LEU A 63 22.68 -0.51 9.24
C LEU A 63 22.77 -1.98 8.83
N VAL A 64 21.80 -2.47 8.06
CA VAL A 64 21.82 -3.83 7.53
C VAL A 64 23.02 -4.01 6.59
N PHE A 65 23.26 -3.06 5.69
CA PHE A 65 24.43 -3.09 4.82
C PHE A 65 25.75 -3.12 5.62
N LEU A 66 25.87 -2.32 6.67
CA LEU A 66 27.03 -2.30 7.57
C LEU A 66 27.19 -3.65 8.28
N GLN A 67 26.10 -4.30 8.68
CA GLN A 67 26.13 -5.63 9.30
C GLN A 67 26.68 -6.69 8.32
N PHE A 68 26.24 -6.67 7.05
CA PHE A 68 26.81 -7.52 6.01
C PHE A 68 28.29 -7.19 5.75
N PHE A 69 28.64 -5.91 5.60
CA PHE A 69 30.00 -5.49 5.34
C PHE A 69 30.98 -5.92 6.45
N THR A 70 30.62 -5.66 7.71
CA THR A 70 31.48 -6.03 8.86
C THR A 70 31.65 -7.54 8.97
N ARG A 71 30.57 -8.30 8.83
CA ARG A 71 30.63 -9.77 8.90
C ARG A 71 31.46 -10.39 7.78
N TYR A 72 31.28 -9.93 6.54
CA TYR A 72 31.90 -10.57 5.37
C TYR A 72 33.26 -9.97 4.97
N VAL A 73 33.52 -8.71 5.29
CA VAL A 73 34.77 -8.01 4.92
C VAL A 73 35.71 -7.86 6.11
N MET A 74 35.21 -7.42 7.27
CA MET A 74 36.03 -7.23 8.48
C MET A 74 36.15 -8.50 9.33
N ASN A 75 35.40 -9.56 9.01
CA ASN A 75 35.34 -10.80 9.76
C ASN A 75 35.00 -10.58 11.26
N ASP A 76 34.27 -9.51 11.55
CA ASP A 76 33.80 -9.12 12.89
C ASP A 76 32.30 -8.81 12.84
N SER A 77 31.54 -9.22 13.85
CA SER A 77 30.09 -9.03 13.90
C SER A 77 29.73 -7.94 14.91
N LEU A 78 29.33 -6.77 14.41
CA LEU A 78 28.85 -5.67 15.24
C LEU A 78 27.43 -5.92 15.75
N SER A 79 27.27 -6.62 16.87
CA SER A 79 25.96 -6.96 17.45
C SER A 79 25.04 -5.75 17.69
N TRP A 80 25.61 -4.58 17.99
CA TRP A 80 24.83 -3.34 18.19
C TRP A 80 24.08 -2.87 16.93
N THR A 81 24.60 -3.19 15.73
CA THR A 81 23.96 -2.82 14.46
C THR A 81 22.70 -3.65 14.18
N GLU A 82 22.69 -4.91 14.61
CA GLU A 82 21.57 -5.84 14.45
C GLU A 82 20.36 -5.39 15.26
N GLU A 83 20.59 -4.95 16.50
CA GLU A 83 19.53 -4.46 17.37
C GLU A 83 18.98 -3.13 16.90
N LEU A 84 19.87 -2.21 16.49
CA LEU A 84 19.44 -0.91 15.97
C LEU A 84 18.65 -1.05 14.66
N ALA A 85 19.07 -1.94 13.76
CA ALA A 85 18.33 -2.26 12.55
C ALA A 85 16.94 -2.84 12.87
N THR A 86 16.84 -3.70 13.88
CA THR A 86 15.56 -4.25 14.36
C THR A 86 14.65 -3.14 14.90
N TYR A 87 15.17 -2.17 15.65
CA TYR A 87 14.39 -1.03 16.13
C TYR A 87 13.91 -0.12 15.00
N CYS A 88 14.77 0.17 14.02
CA CYS A 88 14.38 0.92 12.84
C CYS A 88 13.31 0.17 12.03
N LEU A 89 13.45 -1.15 11.85
CA LEU A 89 12.46 -1.99 11.17
C LEU A 89 11.10 -1.89 11.84
N ILE A 90 11.05 -1.98 13.17
CA ILE A 90 9.79 -1.86 13.92
C ILE A 90 9.15 -0.49 13.68
N GLY A 91 9.92 0.60 13.77
CA GLY A 91 9.42 1.95 13.49
C GLY A 91 8.90 2.09 12.04
N VAL A 92 9.64 1.57 11.05
CA VAL A 92 9.23 1.58 9.64
C VAL A 92 7.94 0.79 9.44
N VAL A 93 7.81 -0.39 10.05
CA VAL A 93 6.61 -1.23 9.92
C VAL A 93 5.40 -0.50 10.49
N PHE A 94 5.51 0.08 11.68
CA PHE A 94 4.37 0.72 12.35
C PHE A 94 3.97 2.05 11.70
N ILE A 95 4.94 2.93 11.39
CA ILE A 95 4.64 4.22 10.76
C ILE A 95 4.26 4.00 9.28
N GLY A 96 4.98 3.13 8.58
CA GLY A 96 4.67 2.72 7.20
C GLY A 96 3.29 2.08 7.05
N SER A 97 2.88 1.25 8.00
CA SER A 97 1.53 0.67 8.00
C SER A 97 0.45 1.73 8.23
N SER A 98 0.74 2.78 9.01
CA SER A 98 -0.19 3.91 9.17
C SER A 98 -0.31 4.76 7.91
N MET A 99 0.80 4.97 7.18
CA MET A 99 0.76 5.57 5.84
C MET A 99 -0.07 4.73 4.86
N CYS A 100 0.11 3.41 4.84
CA CYS A 100 -0.77 2.55 4.06
C CYS A 100 -2.21 2.71 4.54
N MET A 101 -2.50 2.85 5.83
CA MET A 101 -3.88 3.10 6.30
C MET A 101 -4.55 4.33 5.63
N HIS A 102 -3.76 5.34 5.26
CA HIS A 102 -4.21 6.53 4.52
C HIS A 102 -4.28 6.30 3.00
N ARG A 103 -3.27 5.64 2.41
CA ARG A 103 -3.15 5.44 0.95
C ARG A 103 -3.92 4.22 0.45
N CYS A 104 -3.99 3.17 1.26
CA CYS A 104 -4.75 1.95 1.09
C CYS A 104 -6.24 2.29 1.31
N ARG A 105 -6.82 2.84 0.25
CA ARG A 105 -8.12 2.40 -0.26
C ARG A 105 -8.14 0.88 -0.06
N HIS A 106 -8.82 0.39 0.97
CA HIS A 106 -8.94 -1.06 1.17
C HIS A 106 -9.31 -1.66 -0.19
N ILE A 107 -8.73 -2.81 -0.55
CA ILE A 107 -9.18 -3.59 -1.71
C ILE A 107 -10.64 -3.95 -1.41
N GLN A 108 -11.52 -3.02 -1.77
CA GLN A 108 -12.94 -3.10 -1.60
C GLN A 108 -13.37 -3.84 -2.84
N VAL A 109 -14.18 -4.87 -2.64
CA VAL A 109 -14.73 -5.63 -3.74
C VAL A 109 -15.73 -4.70 -4.44
N ASP A 110 -15.25 -3.85 -5.35
CA ASP A 110 -16.04 -2.87 -6.11
C ASP A 110 -17.21 -3.57 -6.83
N LEU A 111 -17.00 -4.84 -7.20
CA LEU A 111 -18.04 -5.70 -7.76
C LEU A 111 -19.25 -5.84 -6.81
N LEU A 112 -19.04 -6.00 -5.50
CA LEU A 112 -20.15 -6.15 -4.55
C LEU A 112 -20.94 -4.84 -4.41
N TYR A 113 -20.25 -3.70 -4.41
CA TYR A 113 -20.88 -2.38 -4.34
C TYR A 113 -21.69 -2.04 -5.59
N ARG A 114 -21.29 -2.54 -6.77
CA ARG A 114 -22.00 -2.33 -8.04
C ARG A 114 -23.37 -3.01 -8.13
N TYR A 115 -23.59 -4.07 -7.35
CA TYR A 115 -24.88 -4.79 -7.29
C TYR A 115 -25.78 -4.34 -6.12
N LEU A 116 -25.28 -3.48 -5.21
CA LEU A 116 -26.05 -3.01 -4.06
C LEU A 116 -26.72 -1.65 -4.33
N PRO A 117 -27.96 -1.42 -3.83
CA PRO A 117 -28.55 -0.08 -3.84
C PRO A 117 -27.77 0.86 -2.91
N HIS A 118 -27.70 2.15 -3.25
CA HIS A 118 -26.89 3.18 -2.56
C HIS A 118 -26.99 3.12 -1.02
N GLY A 119 -28.21 2.98 -0.48
CA GLY A 119 -28.40 2.88 0.97
C GLY A 119 -27.71 1.68 1.62
N ALA A 120 -27.73 0.51 0.98
CA ALA A 120 -27.08 -0.70 1.49
C ALA A 120 -25.56 -0.63 1.34
N ALA A 121 -25.07 -0.09 0.23
CA ALA A 121 -23.64 0.17 -0.01
C ALA A 121 -23.06 1.06 1.11
N ARG A 122 -23.77 2.11 1.49
CA ARG A 122 -23.37 3.04 2.55
C ARG A 122 -23.36 2.41 3.95
N VAL A 123 -24.35 1.58 4.27
CA VAL A 123 -24.36 0.85 5.56
C VAL A 123 -23.19 -0.12 5.62
N LEU A 124 -22.93 -0.85 4.52
CA LEU A 124 -21.82 -1.80 4.45
C LEU A 124 -20.46 -1.12 4.56
N SER A 125 -20.24 0.00 3.87
CA SER A 125 -18.99 0.76 3.99
C SER A 125 -18.77 1.27 5.42
N THR A 126 -19.82 1.79 6.05
CA THR A 126 -19.77 2.27 7.44
C THR A 126 -19.47 1.14 8.41
N LEU A 127 -20.06 -0.05 8.21
CA LEU A 127 -19.80 -1.23 9.02
C LEU A 127 -18.31 -1.64 8.93
N VAL A 128 -17.77 -1.71 7.71
CA VAL A 128 -16.35 -2.04 7.48
C VAL A 128 -15.43 -1.03 8.18
N ASP A 129 -15.70 0.27 8.06
CA ASP A 129 -14.93 1.31 8.74
C ASP A 129 -15.00 1.19 10.26
N ILE A 130 -16.16 0.85 10.82
CA ILE A 130 -16.33 0.60 12.26
C ILE A 130 -15.54 -0.62 12.70
N VAL A 131 -15.63 -1.74 11.98
CA VAL A 131 -14.93 -2.99 12.34
C VAL A 131 -13.41 -2.80 12.26
N ARG A 132 -12.91 -2.14 11.21
CA ARG A 132 -11.50 -1.75 11.08
C ARG A 132 -11.04 -0.90 12.25
N SER A 133 -11.81 0.14 12.60
CA SER A 133 -11.47 1.04 13.71
C SER A 133 -11.49 0.30 15.05
N ALA A 134 -12.48 -0.57 15.27
CA ALA A 134 -12.57 -1.42 16.46
C ALA A 134 -11.39 -2.39 16.57
N PHE A 135 -10.95 -2.98 15.46
CA PHE A 135 -9.77 -3.84 15.42
C PHE A 135 -8.51 -3.10 15.87
N PHE A 136 -8.24 -1.89 15.35
CA PHE A 136 -7.07 -1.12 15.77
C PHE A 136 -7.15 -0.65 17.23
N ALA A 137 -8.34 -0.25 17.71
CA ALA A 137 -8.53 0.07 19.12
C ALA A 137 -8.25 -1.13 20.03
N TYR A 138 -8.76 -2.31 19.65
CA TYR A 138 -8.52 -3.54 20.39
C TYR A 138 -7.04 -3.95 20.38
N ALA A 139 -6.36 -3.83 19.22
CA ALA A 139 -4.93 -4.08 19.11
C ALA A 139 -4.10 -3.12 19.98
N ALA A 140 -4.41 -1.82 19.96
CA ALA A 140 -3.75 -0.83 20.82
C ALA A 140 -3.93 -1.16 22.32
N TRP A 141 -5.16 -1.55 22.72
CA TRP A 141 -5.44 -1.98 24.08
C TRP A 141 -4.69 -3.26 24.47
N LEU A 142 -4.59 -4.23 23.56
CA LEU A 142 -3.85 -5.47 23.79
C LEU A 142 -2.36 -5.19 24.02
N VAL A 143 -1.75 -4.32 23.20
CA VAL A 143 -0.35 -3.92 23.37
C VAL A 143 -0.14 -3.14 24.66
N TRP A 144 -1.05 -2.22 25.01
CA TRP A 144 -1.01 -1.52 26.29
C TRP A 144 -1.02 -2.48 27.48
N ARG A 145 -1.91 -3.47 27.45
CA ARG A 145 -1.98 -4.51 28.49
C ARG A 145 -0.73 -5.38 28.50
N TYR A 146 -0.18 -5.70 27.34
CA TYR A 146 1.04 -6.49 27.22
C TYR A 146 2.26 -5.77 27.83
N ILE A 147 2.40 -4.46 27.60
CA ILE A 147 3.41 -3.62 28.25
C ILE A 147 3.30 -3.70 29.78
N GLY A 148 2.07 -3.65 30.32
CA GLY A 148 1.85 -3.74 31.76
C GLY A 148 2.14 -5.10 32.38
N ILE A 149 2.20 -6.18 31.59
CA ILE A 149 2.48 -7.55 32.06
C ILE A 149 3.96 -7.89 31.90
N VAL A 150 4.58 -7.47 30.80
CA VAL A 150 5.94 -7.88 30.39
C VAL A 150 6.98 -6.79 30.65
N GLY A 151 6.55 -5.57 31.01
CA GLY A 151 7.43 -4.40 31.17
C GLY A 151 8.47 -4.49 32.29
N GLU A 152 8.34 -5.45 33.21
CA GLU A 152 9.30 -5.63 34.32
C GLU A 152 10.34 -6.75 34.07
N GLU A 153 10.30 -7.44 32.91
CA GLU A 153 11.30 -8.47 32.57
C GLU A 153 12.46 -7.91 31.72
N PRO A 154 13.67 -7.72 32.29
CA PRO A 154 14.83 -7.30 31.51
C PRO A 154 15.23 -8.36 30.47
N MET A 155 15.66 -7.93 29.27
CA MET A 155 16.32 -8.85 28.32
C MET A 155 17.74 -9.15 28.80
N THR A 156 18.19 -10.37 28.54
CA THR A 156 19.46 -10.93 29.01
C THR A 156 20.69 -10.57 28.16
N THR A 157 20.57 -9.72 27.12
CA THR A 157 21.65 -9.54 26.13
C THR A 157 22.07 -8.09 25.86
N ILE A 158 21.17 -7.09 25.97
CA ILE A 158 21.52 -5.66 25.96
C ILE A 158 20.74 -4.95 27.06
N GLU A 159 21.44 -4.15 27.89
CA GLU A 159 20.89 -3.39 29.02
C GLU A 159 19.96 -2.22 28.60
N TRP A 160 19.58 -2.15 27.31
CA TRP A 160 18.67 -1.15 26.79
C TRP A 160 17.22 -1.65 26.94
N ASN A 161 16.39 -0.85 27.59
CA ASN A 161 15.06 -1.24 28.01
C ASN A 161 14.15 -1.64 26.82
N LYS A 162 13.68 -2.90 26.78
CA LYS A 162 12.67 -3.41 25.83
C LYS A 162 11.39 -2.56 25.75
N SER A 163 11.11 -1.75 26.78
CA SER A 163 9.97 -0.85 26.85
C SER A 163 9.86 0.05 25.62
N HIS A 164 10.98 0.56 25.10
CA HIS A 164 10.94 1.48 23.95
C HIS A 164 10.28 0.87 22.72
N VAL A 165 10.58 -0.40 22.41
CA VAL A 165 9.99 -1.11 21.26
C VAL A 165 8.47 -1.21 21.38
N TYR A 166 7.99 -1.58 22.57
CA TYR A 166 6.56 -1.72 22.78
C TYR A 166 5.84 -0.36 22.82
N TRP A 167 6.49 0.69 23.31
CA TRP A 167 5.99 2.06 23.20
C TRP A 167 5.90 2.54 21.74
N PHE A 168 6.88 2.21 20.89
CA PHE A 168 6.81 2.48 19.46
C PHE A 168 5.68 1.71 18.78
N ALA A 169 5.51 0.42 19.12
CA ALA A 169 4.42 -0.39 18.61
C ALA A 169 3.04 0.16 19.01
N LEU A 170 2.89 0.55 20.29
CA LEU A 170 1.69 1.19 20.81
C LEU A 170 1.41 2.51 20.08
N ALA A 171 2.42 3.37 19.92
CA ALA A 171 2.29 4.62 19.19
C ALA A 171 1.82 4.37 17.74
N GLY A 172 2.37 3.35 17.08
CA GLY A 172 1.94 2.90 15.75
C GLY A 172 0.47 2.53 15.68
N PHE A 173 -0.01 1.68 16.61
CA PHE A 173 -1.42 1.30 16.66
C PHE A 173 -2.36 2.46 16.97
N ILE A 174 -1.95 3.38 17.86
CA ILE A 174 -2.72 4.60 18.14
C ILE A 174 -2.81 5.48 16.89
N LEU A 175 -1.71 5.62 16.14
CA LEU A 175 -1.68 6.42 14.92
C LEU A 175 -2.57 5.80 13.82
N MET A 176 -2.52 4.47 13.65
CA MET A 176 -3.42 3.75 12.74
C MET A 176 -4.90 3.91 13.14
N PHE A 177 -5.21 3.83 14.43
CA PHE A 177 -6.56 4.06 14.93
C PHE A 177 -7.02 5.50 14.64
N ALA A 178 -6.19 6.49 14.93
CA ALA A 178 -6.47 7.89 14.64
C ALA A 178 -6.73 8.13 13.14
N ARG A 179 -5.91 7.54 12.26
CA ARG A 179 -6.11 7.60 10.81
C ARG A 179 -7.39 6.89 10.37
N SER A 180 -7.71 5.72 10.93
CA SER A 180 -8.96 5.01 10.67
C SER A 180 -10.19 5.85 11.06
N CYS A 181 -10.13 6.52 12.22
CA CYS A 181 -11.18 7.44 12.67
C CYS A 181 -11.27 8.67 11.77
N GLN A 182 -10.15 9.25 11.33
CA GLN A 182 -10.14 10.38 10.41
C GLN A 182 -10.83 10.02 9.09
N VAL A 183 -10.48 8.88 8.50
CA VAL A 183 -11.10 8.40 7.25
C VAL A 183 -12.59 8.16 7.44
N SER A 184 -12.99 7.50 8.53
CA SER A 184 -14.41 7.26 8.85
C SER A 184 -15.19 8.58 9.05
N TRP A 185 -14.59 9.56 9.72
CA TRP A 185 -15.16 10.88 9.92
C TRP A 185 -15.31 11.66 8.61
N GLU A 186 -14.31 11.61 7.73
CA GLU A 186 -14.39 12.21 6.40
C GLU A 186 -15.48 11.56 5.55
N ASN A 187 -15.61 10.23 5.59
CA ASN A 187 -16.68 9.50 4.92
C ASN A 187 -18.07 9.92 5.44
N TRP A 188 -18.22 10.11 6.75
CA TRP A 188 -19.46 10.58 7.36
C TRP A 188 -19.79 12.03 7.01
N ARG A 189 -18.79 12.91 6.97
CA ARG A 189 -18.97 14.33 6.59
C ARG A 189 -19.30 14.52 5.11
N ARG A 190 -18.67 13.76 4.22
CA ARG A 190 -18.89 13.87 2.78
C ARG A 190 -20.29 13.37 2.39
N GLY A 191 -20.90 12.49 3.18
CA GLY A 191 -22.27 12.03 2.95
C GLY A 191 -22.41 11.06 1.77
N TYR A 192 -21.31 10.79 1.08
CA TYR A 192 -21.10 9.75 0.08
C TYR A 192 -19.77 9.07 0.41
N SER A 193 -19.71 7.76 0.24
CA SER A 193 -18.43 7.05 0.26
C SER A 193 -17.73 7.27 -1.08
N ILE A 194 -16.39 7.33 -1.10
CA ILE A 194 -15.58 7.35 -2.34
C ILE A 194 -15.95 6.18 -3.30
N LEU A 195 -16.62 5.16 -2.75
CA LEU A 195 -17.15 3.99 -3.43
C LEU A 195 -18.44 4.19 -4.23
N GLU A 196 -19.24 5.22 -3.94
CA GLU A 196 -20.50 5.45 -4.67
C GLU A 196 -20.27 6.13 -6.04
N ARG A 197 -19.12 6.80 -6.23
CA ARG A 197 -18.74 7.49 -7.48
C ARG A 197 -17.23 7.43 -7.75
N PRO A 198 -16.71 6.31 -8.28
CA PRO A 198 -15.30 6.23 -8.69
C PRO A 198 -14.94 7.30 -9.75
N GLN A 199 -15.89 7.72 -10.58
CA GLN A 199 -15.73 8.75 -11.62
C GLN A 199 -15.43 10.16 -11.10
N ALA A 200 -15.73 10.46 -9.83
CA ALA A 200 -15.44 11.77 -9.24
C ALA A 200 -13.95 11.94 -8.88
N PHE A 201 -13.18 10.86 -8.87
CA PHE A 201 -11.73 10.87 -8.66
C PHE A 201 -10.95 10.94 -9.97
N GLU A 202 -11.42 10.29 -11.04
CA GLU A 202 -10.82 10.43 -12.39
C GLU A 202 -10.78 11.90 -12.85
N ALA A 203 -11.79 12.69 -12.51
CA ALA A 203 -11.84 14.12 -12.86
C ALA A 203 -10.99 15.05 -11.96
N ILE A 204 -10.32 14.52 -10.93
CA ILE A 204 -9.38 15.29 -10.07
C ILE A 204 -7.93 15.05 -10.52
N ASP A 205 -7.68 13.96 -11.24
CA ASP A 205 -6.36 13.58 -11.76
C ASP A 205 -6.14 14.01 -13.24
N ASP A 206 -7.12 14.71 -13.85
CA ASP A 206 -7.04 15.43 -15.16
C ASP A 206 -6.87 16.96 -14.96
#